data_AF-A0A7K0Q8Q3-F1
#
_entry.id   AF-A0A7K0Q8Q3-F1
#
_cell.length_a   1.000
_cell.length_b   1.000
_cell.length_c   1.000
_cell.angle_alpha   90.00
_cell.angle_beta   90.00
_cell.angle_gamma   90.00
#
_symmetry.space_group_name_H-M   'P 1'
#
loop_
_entity.id
_entity.type
_entity.pdbx_description
1 polymer ?
#
loop_
_entity_poly.entity_id
_entity_poly.type
_entity_poly.pdbx_seq_one_letter_code
_entity_poly.pdbx_strand_id
1 'polypeptide(L)'
;MRMYKSFVLAVIILASTLLPASAEVIPSEFNLHGAGYGHGVGMSQMGARYMALTGQAPDQILKYFYKDVEISSMDDSKLLR
;
A
#
# COMPACT_ATOMS: atom_id res chain seq x y z
N MET A 1 -5.53 37.95 -54.04
CA MET A 1 -4.63 38.08 -52.86
C MET A 1 -5.24 37.68 -51.50
N ARG A 2 -6.53 37.34 -51.36
CA ARG A 2 -7.11 36.88 -50.07
C ARG A 2 -7.00 35.37 -49.84
N MET A 3 -7.14 34.55 -50.89
CA MET A 3 -7.17 33.08 -50.76
C MET A 3 -5.82 32.44 -50.44
N TYR A 4 -4.70 32.99 -50.93
CA TYR A 4 -3.37 32.42 -50.65
C TYR A 4 -2.96 32.56 -49.18
N LYS A 5 -3.44 33.60 -48.47
CA LYS A 5 -3.14 33.80 -47.04
C LYS A 5 -3.87 32.77 -46.17
N SER A 6 -5.13 32.48 -46.50
CA SER A 6 -5.91 31.42 -45.83
C SER A 6 -5.33 30.04 -46.12
N PHE A 7 -4.84 29.81 -47.34
CA PHE A 7 -4.15 28.58 -47.70
C PHE A 7 -2.82 28.40 -46.94
N VAL A 8 -1.99 29.44 -46.88
CA VAL A 8 -0.75 29.44 -46.09
C VAL A 8 -1.03 29.22 -44.60
N LEU A 9 -2.07 29.85 -44.05
CA LEU A 9 -2.46 29.65 -42.66
C LEU A 9 -2.94 28.22 -42.40
N ALA A 10 -3.72 27.64 -43.31
CA ALA A 10 -4.17 26.25 -43.21
C ALA A 10 -2.99 25.26 -43.29
N VAL A 11 -2.00 25.53 -44.14
CA VAL A 11 -0.77 24.73 -44.24
C VAL A 11 0.07 24.84 -42.96
N ILE A 12 0.18 26.02 -42.36
CA ILE A 12 0.89 26.22 -41.09
C ILE A 12 0.17 25.48 -39.95
N ILE A 13 -1.17 25.54 -39.88
CA ILE A 13 -1.96 24.83 -38.87
C ILE A 13 -1.79 23.31 -39.05
N LEU A 14 -1.89 22.80 -40.28
CA LEU A 14 -1.70 21.38 -40.57
C LEU A 14 -0.26 20.93 -40.25
N ALA A 15 0.74 21.76 -40.49
CA ALA A 15 2.13 21.48 -40.13
C ALA A 15 2.33 21.47 -38.59
N SER A 16 1.62 22.32 -37.85
CA SER A 16 1.70 22.36 -36.39
C SER A 16 1.07 21.15 -35.70
N THR A 17 0.19 20.40 -36.38
CA THR A 17 -0.37 19.14 -35.87
C THR A 17 0.53 17.92 -36.10
N LEU A 18 1.66 18.08 -36.79
CA LEU A 18 2.64 17.01 -37.06
C LEU A 18 3.69 16.85 -35.94
N LEU A 19 3.47 17.45 -34.76
CA LEU A 19 4.38 17.23 -33.63
C LEU A 19 4.33 15.75 -33.23
N PRO A 20 5.49 15.08 -33.11
CA PRO A 20 5.52 13.69 -32.67
C PRO A 20 4.99 13.60 -31.23
N ALA A 21 4.11 12.63 -30.99
CA ALA A 21 3.69 12.30 -29.63
C ALA A 21 4.93 11.82 -28.84
N SER A 22 5.23 12.51 -27.74
CA SER A 22 6.24 12.06 -26.80
C SER A 22 5.57 11.22 -25.72
N ALA A 23 6.10 10.02 -25.48
CA ALA A 23 5.76 9.22 -24.31
C ALA A 23 6.96 9.23 -23.37
N GLU A 24 6.69 9.42 -22.08
CA GLU A 24 7.71 9.23 -21.06
C GLU A 24 8.03 7.73 -20.96
N VAL A 25 9.32 7.40 -21.02
CA VAL A 25 9.76 6.01 -20.85
C VAL A 25 9.63 5.67 -19.37
N ILE A 26 8.66 4.84 -19.02
CA ILE A 26 8.54 4.31 -17.67
C ILE A 26 9.65 3.29 -17.38
N PRO A 27 10.18 3.24 -16.16
CA PRO A 27 11.11 2.19 -15.76
C PRO A 27 10.53 0.80 -16.02
N SER A 28 11.38 -0.13 -16.49
CA SER A 28 11.02 -1.53 -16.65
C SER A 28 10.87 -2.28 -15.33
N GLU A 29 11.34 -1.68 -14.23
CA GLU A 29 11.32 -2.27 -12.89
C GLU A 29 11.08 -1.19 -11.84
N PHE A 30 10.34 -1.57 -10.79
CA PHE A 30 10.20 -0.80 -9.56
C PHE A 30 10.64 -1.66 -8.38
N ASN A 31 11.70 -1.25 -7.70
CA ASN A 31 12.17 -1.89 -6.48
C ASN A 31 11.50 -1.23 -5.28
N LEU A 32 10.60 -1.96 -4.63
CA LEU A 32 9.86 -1.50 -3.45
C LEU A 32 10.51 -2.06 -2.19
N HIS A 33 10.92 -1.17 -1.28
CA HIS A 33 11.44 -1.55 0.02
C HIS A 33 10.38 -1.28 1.10
N GLY A 34 10.09 -2.29 1.91
CA GLY A 34 9.16 -2.21 3.02
C GLY A 34 9.61 -3.09 4.19
N ALA A 35 8.94 -2.96 5.32
CA ALA A 35 9.21 -3.74 6.51
C ALA A 35 7.90 -4.25 7.14
N GLY A 36 8.00 -5.37 7.86
CA GLY A 36 6.85 -6.05 8.45
C GLY A 36 6.15 -7.01 7.50
N TYR A 37 5.26 -7.84 8.05
CA TYR A 37 4.47 -8.80 7.30
C TYR A 37 3.08 -8.94 7.95
N GLY A 38 2.02 -8.67 7.18
CA GLY A 38 0.63 -8.66 7.63
C GLY A 38 0.03 -7.25 7.77
N HIS A 39 -1.20 -7.17 8.27
CA HIS A 39 -1.98 -5.92 8.36
C HIS A 39 -1.56 -5.01 9.53
N GLY A 40 -0.67 -5.47 10.42
CA GLY A 40 -0.06 -4.65 11.47
C GLY A 40 -1.00 -4.25 12.62
N VAL A 41 -2.12 -4.93 12.81
CA VAL A 41 -3.10 -4.64 13.88
C VAL A 41 -3.12 -5.79 14.89
N GLY A 42 -3.15 -5.49 16.18
CA GLY A 42 -3.17 -6.48 17.26
C GLY A 42 -1.80 -7.05 17.57
N MET A 43 -1.72 -8.38 17.71
CA MET A 43 -0.50 -9.08 18.13
C MET A 43 0.47 -9.37 17.00
N SER A 44 1.71 -8.88 17.12
CA SER A 44 2.82 -9.34 16.29
C SER A 44 3.25 -10.74 16.75
N GLN A 45 3.15 -11.74 15.87
CA GLN A 45 3.54 -13.12 16.18
C GLN A 45 5.03 -13.22 16.53
N MET A 46 5.89 -12.52 15.78
CA MET A 46 7.33 -12.50 16.06
C MET A 46 7.64 -11.71 17.34
N GLY A 47 6.90 -10.63 17.61
CA GLY A 47 7.02 -9.90 18.87
C GLY A 47 6.62 -10.76 20.08
N ALA A 48 5.49 -11.46 19.99
CA ALA A 48 5.04 -12.40 21.02
C ALA A 48 6.06 -13.54 21.25
N ARG A 49 6.62 -14.11 20.17
CA ARG A 49 7.71 -15.10 20.27
C ARG A 49 8.92 -14.55 20.99
N TYR A 50 9.37 -13.34 20.63
CA TYR A 50 10.49 -12.69 21.31
C TYR A 50 10.22 -12.50 22.80
N MET A 51 9.04 -11.96 23.16
CA MET A 51 8.65 -11.75 24.55
C MET A 51 8.61 -13.05 25.36
N ALA A 52 8.07 -14.13 24.77
CA ALA A 52 8.10 -15.46 25.37
C ALA A 52 9.52 -15.99 25.59
N LEU A 53 10.41 -15.82 24.61
CA LEU A 53 11.83 -16.20 24.72
C LEU A 53 12.57 -15.38 25.78
N THR A 54 12.12 -14.15 26.05
CA THR A 54 12.63 -13.32 27.16
C THR A 54 11.98 -13.62 28.51
N GLY A 55 11.13 -14.66 28.59
CA GLY A 55 10.53 -15.13 29.84
C GLY A 55 9.23 -14.44 30.24
N GLN A 56 8.59 -13.68 29.36
CA GLN A 56 7.28 -13.11 29.65
C GLN A 56 6.18 -14.15 29.59
N ALA A 57 5.25 -14.07 30.55
CA ALA A 57 4.11 -14.95 30.64
C ALA A 57 3.04 -14.61 29.58
N PRO A 58 2.17 -15.57 29.17
CA PRO A 58 1.18 -15.35 28.12
C PRO A 58 0.24 -14.16 28.36
N ASP A 59 -0.17 -13.94 29.61
CA ASP A 59 -1.04 -12.82 30.00
C ASP A 59 -0.35 -11.46 29.85
N GLN A 60 0.95 -11.39 30.15
CA GLN A 60 1.76 -10.19 29.95
C GLN A 60 1.90 -9.87 28.46
N ILE A 61 2.11 -10.89 27.63
CA ILE A 61 2.18 -10.75 26.17
C ILE A 61 0.85 -10.24 25.60
N LEU A 62 -0.28 -10.83 26.03
CA LEU A 62 -1.60 -10.40 25.58
C LEU A 62 -1.88 -8.94 25.97
N LYS A 63 -1.61 -8.55 27.22
CA LYS A 63 -1.82 -7.19 27.72
C LYS A 63 -0.91 -6.15 27.06
N TYR A 64 0.24 -6.56 26.54
CA TYR A 64 1.12 -5.67 25.77
C TYR A 64 0.52 -5.32 24.41
N PHE A 65 -0.03 -6.30 23.69
CA PHE A 65 -0.58 -6.10 22.34
C PHE A 65 -2.03 -5.61 22.32
N TYR A 66 -2.80 -5.93 23.36
CA TYR A 66 -4.20 -5.55 23.49
C TYR A 66 -4.37 -4.75 24.78
N LYS A 67 -4.59 -3.44 24.62
CA LYS A 67 -4.79 -2.53 25.75
C LYS A 67 -6.20 -2.70 26.32
N ASP A 68 -6.31 -2.51 27.63
CA ASP A 68 -7.59 -2.48 28.34
C ASP A 68 -8.44 -3.75 28.12
N VAL A 69 -7.79 -4.91 27.98
CA VAL A 69 -8.44 -6.22 27.90
C VAL A 69 -8.38 -6.98 29.21
N GLU A 70 -9.45 -7.71 29.50
CA GLU A 70 -9.52 -8.67 30.59
C GLU A 70 -9.41 -10.09 30.06
N ILE A 71 -8.69 -10.95 30.80
CA ILE A 71 -8.55 -12.37 30.47
C ILE A 71 -9.51 -13.14 31.36
N SER A 72 -10.50 -13.79 30.75
CA SER A 72 -11.51 -14.60 31.44
C SER A 72 -11.52 -16.03 30.93
N SER A 73 -11.77 -16.98 31.82
CA SER A 73 -12.09 -18.36 31.43
C SER A 73 -13.45 -18.41 30.74
N MET A 74 -13.53 -19.18 29.65
CA MET A 74 -14.80 -19.50 28.98
C MET A 74 -15.12 -20.99 29.15
N ASP A 75 -16.41 -21.30 29.10
CA ASP A 75 -16.91 -22.67 29.12
C ASP A 75 -16.98 -23.21 27.69
N ASP A 76 -16.08 -24.14 27.36
CA ASP A 76 -15.94 -24.73 26.03
C ASP A 76 -17.16 -25.55 25.58
N SER A 77 -18.10 -25.86 26.48
CA SER A 77 -19.34 -26.56 26.14
C SER A 77 -20.38 -25.68 25.47
N LYS A 78 -20.21 -24.36 25.52
CA LYS A 78 -21.11 -23.40 24.89
C LYS A 78 -20.71 -23.24 23.42
N LEU A 79 -21.60 -23.59 22.49
CA LEU A 79 -21.39 -23.30 21.07
C LEU A 79 -21.33 -21.79 20.86
N LEU A 80 -20.13 -21.28 20.59
CA LEU A 80 -19.91 -19.93 20.12
C LEU A 80 -20.42 -19.89 18.67
N ARG A 81 -21.56 -19.23 18.45
CA ARG A 81 -22.10 -18.90 17.12
C ARG A 81 -22.20 -17.40 16.98
#